data_AF-A0A1Q7SGR2-F1
#
_entry.id   AF-A0A1Q7SGR2-F1
#
_cell.length_a   1.000
_cell.length_b   1.000
_cell.length_c   1.000
_cell.angle_alpha   90.00
_cell.angle_beta   90.00
_cell.angle_gamma   90.00
#
_symmetry.space_group_name_H-M   'P 1'
#
loop_
_entity.id
_entity.type
_entity.pdbx_description
1 polymer ?
#
loop_
_entity_poly.entity_id
_entity_poly.type
_entity_poly.pdbx_seq_one_letter_code
_entity_poly.pdbx_strand_id
1 'polypeptide(L)'
;MKLLNVRLGPDDARMAARLREAGIPISRVVRAAIRAAHERHATARVSRRPASEIMADIYREYPDPPNPPRGERDPRDRARVRRLIRRRLRHRSS
;
A
#
# COMPACT_ATOMS: atom_id res chain seq x y z
N MET A 1 24.00 3.82 5.25
CA MET A 1 23.40 2.59 4.67
C MET A 1 22.84 1.74 5.80
N LYS A 2 21.67 1.11 5.64
CA LYS A 2 21.11 0.21 6.66
C LYS A 2 21.44 -1.24 6.29
N LEU A 3 21.96 -2.03 7.23
CA LEU A 3 22.22 -3.45 7.03
C LEU A 3 20.90 -4.23 7.10
N LEU A 4 20.68 -5.11 6.13
CA LEU A 4 19.56 -6.06 6.11
C LEU A 4 20.12 -7.47 6.25
N ASN A 5 19.81 -8.12 7.37
CA ASN A 5 20.15 -9.52 7.59
C ASN A 5 18.97 -10.39 7.16
N VAL A 6 19.22 -11.37 6.29
CA VAL A 6 18.21 -12.30 5.77
C VAL A 6 18.69 -13.72 6.04
N ARG A 7 17.80 -14.58 6.51
CA ARG A 7 18.07 -16.01 6.67
C ARG A 7 17.84 -16.69 5.32
N LEU A 8 18.81 -17.48 4.88
CA LEU A 8 18.74 -18.24 3.64
C LEU A 8 18.51 -19.72 3.96
N GLY A 9 17.68 -20.37 3.14
CA GLY A 9 17.58 -21.83 3.17
C GLY A 9 18.89 -22.48 2.69
N PRO A 10 19.05 -23.81 2.88
CA PRO A 10 20.26 -24.52 2.46
C PRO A 10 20.56 -24.36 0.97
N ASP A 11 19.53 -24.34 0.13
CA ASP A 11 19.67 -24.26 -1.33
C ASP A 11 20.07 -22.85 -1.76
N ASP A 12 19.40 -21.83 -1.22
CA ASP A 12 19.72 -20.43 -1.45
C ASP A 12 21.14 -20.09 -0.98
N ALA A 13 21.58 -20.69 0.14
CA ALA A 13 22.94 -20.53 0.64
C ALA A 13 23.97 -21.10 -0.35
N ARG A 14 23.69 -22.26 -0.96
CA ARG A 14 24.56 -22.84 -2.00
C ARG A 14 24.60 -21.98 -3.26
N MET A 15 23.45 -21.48 -3.71
CA MET A 15 23.40 -20.55 -4.85
C MET A 15 24.16 -19.26 -4.55
N ALA A 16 24.01 -18.72 -3.33
CA ALA A 16 24.70 -17.52 -2.91
C ALA A 16 26.23 -17.70 -2.85
N ALA A 17 26.70 -18.88 -2.43
CA ALA A 17 28.13 -19.21 -2.46
C ALA A 17 28.67 -19.21 -3.90
N ARG A 18 28.00 -19.90 -4.83
CA ARG A 18 28.38 -19.94 -6.26
C ARG A 18 28.42 -18.56 -6.90
N LEU A 19 27.45 -17.70 -6.57
CA LEU A 19 27.43 -16.32 -7.07
C LEU A 19 28.64 -15.52 -6.55
N ARG A 20 29.03 -15.72 -5.30
CA ARG A 20 30.23 -15.08 -4.74
C ARG A 20 31.51 -15.58 -5.39
N GLU A 21 31.62 -16.88 -5.66
CA GLU A 21 32.75 -17.47 -6.39
C GLU A 21 32.91 -16.86 -7.79
N ALA A 22 31.78 -16.54 -8.45
CA ALA A 22 31.75 -15.81 -9.72
C ALA A 22 31.98 -14.29 -9.59
N GLY A 23 32.35 -13.78 -8.41
CA GLY A 23 32.59 -12.35 -8.16
C GLY A 23 31.32 -11.51 -8.07
N ILE A 24 30.14 -12.12 -7.95
CA ILE A 24 28.85 -11.43 -7.86
C ILE A 24 28.43 -11.31 -6.40
N PRO A 25 28.55 -10.13 -5.77
CA PRO A 25 28.15 -9.97 -4.38
C PRO A 25 26.62 -10.03 -4.25
N ILE A 26 26.13 -10.80 -3.28
CA ILE A 26 24.70 -10.98 -3.01
C ILE A 26 23.99 -9.64 -2.75
N SER A 27 24.69 -8.66 -2.18
CA SER A 27 24.12 -7.32 -1.99
C SER A 27 23.73 -6.63 -3.31
N ARG A 28 24.44 -6.90 -4.42
CA ARG A 28 24.08 -6.40 -5.76
C ARG A 28 22.80 -7.05 -6.24
N VAL A 29 22.68 -8.37 -6.09
CA VAL A 29 21.49 -9.15 -6.48
C VAL A 29 20.26 -8.69 -5.70
N VAL A 30 20.37 -8.60 -4.36
CA VAL A 30 19.26 -8.18 -3.49
C VAL A 30 18.82 -6.75 -3.81
N ARG A 31 19.75 -5.82 -4.03
CA ARG A 31 19.39 -4.44 -4.41
C ARG A 31 18.66 -4.38 -5.75
N ALA A 32 19.11 -5.14 -6.75
CA ALA A 32 18.43 -5.21 -8.04
C ALA A 32 17.03 -5.81 -7.91
N ALA A 33 16.89 -6.90 -7.15
CA ALA A 33 15.61 -7.55 -6.90
C ALA A 33 14.62 -6.62 -6.17
N ILE A 34 15.08 -5.88 -5.16
CA ILE A 34 14.26 -4.89 -4.44
C ILE A 34 13.75 -3.80 -5.40
N ARG A 35 14.62 -3.25 -6.26
CA ARG A 35 14.22 -2.22 -7.24
C ARG A 35 13.19 -2.76 -8.23
N ALA A 36 13.44 -3.92 -8.81
CA ALA A 36 12.52 -4.54 -9.76
C ALA A 36 11.17 -4.87 -9.10
N ALA A 37 11.18 -5.36 -7.85
CA ALA A 37 9.96 -5.59 -7.09
C ALA A 37 9.21 -4.28 -6.81
N HIS A 38 9.93 -3.25 -6.39
CA HIS A 38 9.36 -1.93 -6.16
C HIS A 38 8.72 -1.38 -7.43
N GLU A 39 9.38 -1.45 -8.59
CA GLU A 39 8.84 -0.98 -9.87
C GLU A 39 7.56 -1.72 -10.26
N ARG A 40 7.52 -3.05 -10.12
CA ARG A 40 6.31 -3.86 -10.38
C ARG A 40 5.15 -3.46 -9.48
N HIS A 41 5.40 -3.24 -8.18
CA HIS A 41 4.35 -2.89 -7.23
C HIS A 41 3.96 -1.40 -7.26
N ALA A 42 4.89 -0.52 -7.60
CA ALA A 42 4.63 0.91 -7.77
C ALA A 42 3.78 1.16 -9.01
N THR A 43 4.07 0.50 -10.13
CA THR A 43 3.24 0.56 -11.33
C THR A 43 1.86 -0.07 -11.14
N ALA A 44 1.73 -1.10 -10.29
CA ALA A 44 0.43 -1.69 -9.96
C ALA A 44 -0.44 -0.82 -9.03
N ARG A 45 0.16 0.01 -8.15
CA ARG A 45 -0.56 0.87 -7.19
C ARG A 45 -0.86 2.27 -7.70
N VAL A 46 -0.04 2.78 -8.62
CA VAL A 46 -0.33 4.04 -9.29
C VAL A 46 -1.26 3.72 -10.43
N SER A 47 -2.57 3.83 -10.17
CA SER A 47 -3.50 4.24 -11.22
C SER A 47 -2.80 5.36 -12.01
N ARG A 48 -2.45 5.10 -13.27
CA ARG A 48 -1.86 6.12 -14.15
C ARG A 48 -2.76 7.34 -14.31
N ARG A 49 -4.02 7.23 -13.90
CA ARG A 49 -4.99 8.30 -13.94
C ARG A 49 -4.78 9.23 -12.75
N PRO A 50 -4.62 10.54 -12.97
CA PRO A 50 -4.57 11.51 -11.89
C PRO A 50 -5.83 11.40 -11.03
N ALA A 51 -5.70 11.71 -9.74
CA ALA A 51 -6.81 11.61 -8.78
C ALA A 51 -8.04 12.41 -9.24
N SER A 52 -7.83 13.54 -9.93
CA SER A 52 -8.91 14.36 -10.52
C SER A 52 -9.77 13.59 -11.53
N GLU A 53 -9.16 12.78 -12.41
CA GLU A 53 -9.89 11.97 -13.40
C GLU A 53 -10.68 10.85 -12.76
N ILE A 54 -10.12 10.21 -11.74
CA ILE A 54 -10.83 9.17 -10.97
C ILE A 54 -12.05 9.78 -10.29
N MET A 55 -11.86 10.94 -9.65
CA MET A 55 -12.96 11.65 -8.98
C MET A 55 -14.02 12.12 -9.96
N ALA A 56 -13.63 12.62 -11.14
CA ALA A 56 -14.58 13.02 -12.18
C ALA A 56 -15.45 11.86 -12.67
N ASP A 57 -14.87 10.67 -12.83
CA ASP A 57 -15.64 9.47 -13.19
C ASP A 57 -16.62 9.07 -12.08
N ILE A 58 -16.17 9.10 -10.81
CA ILE A 58 -17.02 8.80 -9.66
C ILE A 58 -18.21 9.76 -9.61
N TYR A 59 -17.98 11.06 -9.75
CA TYR A 59 -19.06 12.07 -9.72
C TYR A 59 -19.98 11.99 -10.94
N ARG A 60 -19.49 11.52 -12.09
CA ARG A 60 -20.33 11.27 -13.27
C ARG A 60 -21.23 10.05 -13.08
N GLU A 61 -20.70 8.97 -12.51
CA GLU A 61 -21.45 7.74 -12.26
C GLU A 61 -22.44 7.90 -11.09
N TYR A 62 -22.04 8.66 -10.07
CA TYR A 62 -22.82 8.95 -8.87
C TYR A 62 -22.93 10.46 -8.68
N PRO A 63 -23.82 11.15 -9.42
CA PRO A 63 -23.99 12.59 -9.28
C PRO A 63 -24.45 12.93 -7.86
N ASP A 64 -23.82 13.95 -7.28
CA ASP A 64 -24.26 14.48 -5.99
C ASP A 64 -25.71 14.99 -6.12
N PRO A 65 -26.60 14.66 -5.17
CA PRO A 65 -27.97 15.13 -5.23
C PRO A 65 -28.04 16.66 -5.09
N PRO A 66 -29.02 17.33 -5.72
CA PRO A 66 -29.22 18.76 -5.52
C PRO A 66 -29.53 19.00 -4.04
N ASN A 67 -28.66 19.74 -3.36
CA ASN A 67 -28.59 19.86 -1.91
C ASN A 67 -28.14 18.56 -1.21
N PRO A 68 -26.84 18.21 -1.30
CA PRO A 68 -26.33 17.13 -0.48
C PRO A 68 -26.61 17.49 0.99
N PRO A 69 -27.12 16.56 1.81
CA PRO A 69 -27.28 16.82 3.22
C PRO A 69 -25.92 17.27 3.75
N ARG A 70 -25.84 18.48 4.34
CA ARG A 70 -24.62 18.96 4.98
C ARG A 70 -24.10 17.82 5.83
N GLY A 71 -22.93 17.27 5.46
CA GLY A 71 -22.36 16.11 6.14
C GLY A 71 -22.46 16.37 7.62
N GLU A 72 -23.28 15.58 8.32
CA GLU A 72 -23.94 16.02 9.56
C GLU A 72 -22.93 16.30 10.70
N ARG A 73 -21.62 16.06 10.49
CA ARG A 73 -20.62 15.93 11.55
C ARG A 73 -19.25 16.34 11.06
N ASP A 74 -18.62 17.25 11.79
CA ASP A 74 -17.22 17.61 11.62
C ASP A 74 -16.32 16.38 11.87
N PRO A 75 -15.59 15.88 10.87
CA PRO A 75 -14.68 14.75 11.01
C PRO A 75 -13.44 15.08 11.85
N ARG A 76 -13.21 16.35 12.21
CA ARG A 76 -12.08 16.79 13.03
C ARG A 76 -12.31 16.57 14.52
N ASP A 77 -13.55 16.35 14.96
CA ASP A 77 -13.84 15.95 16.35
C ASP A 77 -13.55 14.45 16.56
N ARG A 78 -12.32 14.18 16.99
CA ARG A 78 -11.81 12.84 17.25
C ARG A 78 -12.65 12.04 18.26
N ALA A 79 -13.15 12.70 19.31
CA ALA A 79 -13.93 12.03 20.36
C ALA A 79 -15.29 11.56 19.83
N ARG A 80 -15.92 12.39 19.00
CA ARG A 80 -17.21 12.11 18.38
C ARG A 80 -17.10 11.04 17.29
N VAL A 81 -16.05 11.07 16.47
CA VAL A 81 -15.74 10.01 15.49
C VAL A 81 -15.52 8.66 16.17
N ARG A 82 -14.74 8.61 17.25
CA ARG A 82 -14.48 7.37 18.00
C ARG A 82 -15.76 6.77 18.60
N ARG A 83 -16.68 7.59 19.13
CA ARG A 83 -17.98 7.10 19.64
C ARG A 83 -18.84 6.50 18.52
N LEU A 84 -18.87 7.16 17.35
CA LEU A 84 -19.64 6.68 16.20
C LEU A 84 -19.14 5.32 15.69
N ILE A 85 -17.83 5.17 15.53
CA ILE A 85 -17.21 3.91 15.09
C ILE A 85 -17.59 2.78 16.06
N ARG A 86 -17.44 3.01 17.37
CA ARG A 86 -17.80 2.02 18.39
C ARG A 86 -19.28 1.61 18.33
N ARG A 87 -20.19 2.58 18.17
CA ARG A 87 -21.62 2.30 18.05
C ARG A 87 -21.92 1.45 16.81
N ARG A 88 -21.32 1.78 15.67
CA ARG A 88 -21.55 1.04 14.41
C ARG A 88 -20.98 -0.38 14.46
N LEU A 89 -19.83 -0.57 15.10
CA LEU A 89 -19.24 -1.90 15.30
C LEU A 89 -20.10 -2.78 16.22
N ARG A 90 -20.68 -2.21 17.29
CA ARG A 90 -21.58 -2.95 18.20
C ARG A 90 -22.84 -3.47 17.52
N HIS A 91 -23.44 -2.69 16.61
CA HIS A 91 -24.64 -3.12 15.87
C HIS A 91 -24.37 -4.15 14.76
N ARG A 92 -23.11 -4.42 14.42
CA ARG A 92 -22.73 -5.39 13.39
C ARG A 92 -22.34 -6.76 13.97
N SER A 93 -22.28 -6.85 15.30
CA SER A 93 -21.92 -8.06 16.05
C SER A 93 -23.14 -8.71 16.74
N SER A 94 -24.35 -8.26 16.39
CA SER A 94 -25.63 -8.85 16.82
C SER A 94 -26.34 -9.46 15.63
#